data_AF-A0A9P6QV50-F1
#
_entry.id   AF-A0A9P6QV50-F1
#
_cell.length_a   1.000
_cell.length_b   1.000
_cell.length_c   1.000
_cell.angle_alpha   90.00
_cell.angle_beta   90.00
_cell.angle_gamma   90.00
#
_symmetry.space_group_name_H-M   'P 1'
#
loop_
_entity.id
_entity.type
_entity.pdbx_description
1 polymer ?
#
loop_
_entity_poly.entity_id
_entity_poly.type
_entity_poly.pdbx_seq_one_letter_code
_entity_poly.pdbx_strand_id
1 'polypeptide(L)'
;WIGGHGTTIGGVIVDGGKFNWANGRFSDFTGPSEAYHGLKFWDAFGASAFVIKARVEGMRDIGAAPNPFASFLLLQGLETLSLRVQRSVDNALALAQHLENHPSVAWVSYPGLSSHPSHVHAKKVLHHGFGAVLSFGIKGGPDAGSRFVESVKLASHLANVGDAKTLVISPAASTHRQLTDEEQISAGVTKDHIRQVP
;
A
#
# COMPACT_ATOMS: atom_id res chain seq x y z
N TRP A 1 -1.35 6.14 4.44
CA TRP A 1 -0.98 6.25 5.87
C TRP A 1 -0.07 7.42 6.22
N ILE A 2 1.03 7.71 5.51
CA ILE A 2 1.92 8.87 5.82
C ILE A 2 1.10 10.16 5.89
N GLY A 3 0.48 10.57 4.78
CA GLY A 3 -0.47 11.70 4.77
C GLY A 3 -1.72 11.43 5.63
N GLY A 4 -2.29 10.23 5.55
CA GLY A 4 -3.24 9.71 6.56
C GLY A 4 -4.66 10.30 6.57
N HIS A 5 -4.91 11.42 5.89
CA HIS A 5 -6.18 12.14 5.98
C HIS A 5 -7.04 12.11 4.71
N GLY A 6 -6.62 11.35 3.68
CA GLY A 6 -7.36 11.20 2.43
C GLY A 6 -7.41 12.47 1.56
N THR A 7 -6.54 13.44 1.83
CA THR A 7 -6.60 14.79 1.25
C THR A 7 -5.55 15.08 0.20
N THR A 8 -4.49 14.27 0.11
CA THR A 8 -3.31 14.59 -0.69
C THR A 8 -2.67 13.33 -1.24
N ILE A 9 -2.42 13.34 -2.55
CA ILE A 9 -1.64 12.30 -3.25
C ILE A 9 -0.16 12.66 -3.16
N GLY A 10 0.68 11.67 -2.90
CA GLY A 10 2.12 11.84 -2.87
C GLY A 10 2.86 10.51 -2.99
N GLY A 11 4.13 10.58 -3.36
CA GLY A 11 5.05 9.47 -3.43
C GLY A 11 6.42 9.87 -2.91
N VAL A 12 7.20 8.90 -2.45
CA VAL A 12 8.57 9.14 -1.97
C VAL A 12 9.45 7.96 -2.38
N ILE A 13 10.67 8.27 -2.83
CA ILE A 13 11.74 7.29 -3.03
C ILE A 13 12.70 7.47 -1.86
N VAL A 14 12.97 6.39 -1.12
CA VAL A 14 13.98 6.37 -0.06
C VAL A 14 15.10 5.44 -0.50
N ASP A 15 16.26 6.02 -0.78
CA ASP A 15 17.47 5.26 -1.13
C ASP A 15 18.22 4.89 0.14
N GLY A 16 18.39 3.59 0.34
CA GLY A 16 19.10 3.06 1.51
C GLY A 16 20.62 3.20 1.44
N GLY A 17 21.18 3.51 0.25
CA GLY A 17 22.63 3.69 0.06
C GLY A 17 23.48 2.45 0.29
N LYS A 18 22.88 1.25 0.26
CA LYS A 18 23.56 -0.03 0.55
C LYS A 18 23.80 -0.90 -0.67
N PHE A 19 23.25 -0.54 -1.82
CA PHE A 19 23.35 -1.33 -3.04
C PHE A 19 24.55 -0.88 -3.89
N ASN A 20 25.38 -1.83 -4.33
CA ASN A 20 26.49 -1.54 -5.22
C ASN A 20 25.99 -1.46 -6.68
N TRP A 21 25.80 -0.24 -7.17
CA TRP A 21 25.40 0.01 -8.56
C TRP A 21 26.54 -0.25 -9.57
N ALA A 22 27.79 -0.40 -9.11
CA ALA A 22 28.93 -0.74 -9.96
C ALA A 22 29.21 -2.24 -10.09
N ASN A 23 28.22 -3.10 -9.85
CA ASN A 23 28.36 -4.55 -9.98
C ASN A 23 28.37 -5.07 -11.44
N GLY A 24 28.53 -4.18 -12.42
CA GLY A 24 28.57 -4.49 -13.86
C GLY A 24 27.21 -4.62 -14.54
N ARG A 25 26.08 -4.55 -13.81
CA ARG A 25 24.73 -4.65 -14.41
C ARG A 25 24.07 -3.31 -14.72
N PHE A 26 24.63 -2.21 -14.23
CA PHE A 26 24.02 -0.88 -14.32
C PHE A 26 24.97 0.13 -14.95
N SER A 27 25.21 -0.03 -16.26
CA SER A 27 26.04 0.88 -17.05
C SER A 27 25.60 2.34 -16.95
N ASP A 28 24.32 2.56 -16.72
CA ASP A 28 23.72 3.88 -16.53
C ASP A 28 24.28 4.64 -15.32
N PHE A 29 24.86 3.95 -14.34
CA PHE A 29 25.48 4.57 -13.16
C PHE A 29 26.99 4.68 -13.27
N THR A 30 27.65 3.72 -13.93
CA THR A 30 29.13 3.66 -14.05
C THR A 30 29.66 4.23 -15.36
N GLY A 31 28.81 4.37 -16.37
CA GLY A 31 29.11 4.96 -17.66
C GLY A 31 28.88 6.47 -17.67
N PRO A 32 29.43 7.16 -18.68
CA PRO A 32 29.25 8.61 -18.83
C PRO A 32 27.78 8.93 -19.14
N SER A 33 27.17 9.85 -18.39
CA SER A 33 25.85 10.39 -18.69
C SER A 33 25.95 11.50 -19.75
N GLU A 34 25.26 11.33 -20.87
CA GLU A 34 25.14 12.37 -21.90
C GLU A 34 24.40 13.61 -21.37
N ALA A 35 23.41 13.41 -20.50
CA ALA A 35 22.61 14.48 -19.90
C ALA A 35 23.40 15.36 -18.91
N TYR A 36 24.59 14.91 -18.49
CA TYR A 36 25.46 15.57 -17.52
C TYR A 36 26.92 15.62 -17.99
N HIS A 37 27.16 15.90 -19.28
CA HIS A 37 28.49 16.15 -19.85
C HIS A 37 29.53 15.06 -19.56
N GLY A 38 29.09 13.79 -19.60
CA GLY A 38 29.94 12.63 -19.36
C GLY A 38 30.11 12.26 -17.89
N LEU A 39 29.36 12.88 -16.97
CA LEU A 39 29.39 12.55 -15.54
C LEU A 39 29.07 11.06 -15.32
N LYS A 40 29.89 10.40 -14.52
CA LYS A 40 29.63 9.04 -14.04
C LYS A 40 29.05 9.12 -12.64
N PHE A 41 27.75 8.83 -12.50
CA PHE A 41 27.02 9.03 -11.24
C PHE A 41 27.60 8.23 -10.08
N TRP A 42 28.03 6.99 -10.33
CA TRP A 42 28.63 6.16 -9.31
C TRP A 42 29.97 6.72 -8.82
N ASP A 43 30.82 7.17 -9.74
CA ASP A 43 32.13 7.73 -9.38
C ASP A 43 31.99 9.04 -8.58
N ALA A 44 30.97 9.85 -8.90
CA ALA A 44 30.74 11.14 -8.26
C ALA A 44 29.98 11.04 -6.92
N PHE A 45 29.00 10.14 -6.80
CA PHE A 45 28.05 10.12 -5.69
C PHE A 45 28.02 8.82 -4.90
N GLY A 46 28.72 7.77 -5.37
CA GLY A 46 28.81 6.47 -4.71
C GLY A 46 27.45 5.94 -4.28
N ALA A 47 27.32 5.67 -2.98
CA ALA A 47 26.09 5.14 -2.36
C ALA A 47 24.82 5.94 -2.68
N SER A 48 24.91 7.25 -2.90
CA SER A 48 23.75 8.13 -3.18
C SER A 48 23.46 8.28 -4.68
N ALA A 49 24.16 7.55 -5.56
CA ALA A 49 24.06 7.72 -6.99
C ALA A 49 22.62 7.53 -7.51
N PHE A 50 21.86 6.58 -6.94
CA PHE A 50 20.48 6.32 -7.35
C PHE A 50 19.55 7.49 -7.05
N VAL A 51 19.46 7.95 -5.79
CA VAL A 51 18.58 9.08 -5.46
C VAL A 51 18.96 10.37 -6.19
N ILE A 52 20.26 10.62 -6.41
CA ILE A 52 20.72 11.78 -7.17
C ILE A 52 20.27 11.66 -8.62
N LYS A 53 20.57 10.54 -9.29
CA LYS A 53 20.18 10.32 -10.68
C LYS A 53 18.65 10.41 -10.87
N ALA A 54 17.88 9.80 -9.97
CA ALA A 54 16.42 9.86 -9.98
C ALA A 54 15.88 11.30 -9.88
N ARG A 55 16.57 12.19 -9.16
CA ARG A 55 16.21 13.61 -9.04
C ARG A 55 16.66 14.42 -10.26
N VAL A 56 17.92 14.30 -10.66
CA VAL A 56 18.54 15.24 -11.60
C VAL A 56 18.28 14.87 -13.06
N GLU A 57 18.01 13.59 -13.35
CA GLU A 57 17.51 13.17 -14.67
C GLU A 57 16.01 12.88 -14.58
N GLY A 58 15.61 11.89 -13.78
CA GLY A 58 14.23 11.42 -13.73
C GLY A 58 13.21 12.52 -13.43
N MET A 59 13.30 13.16 -12.27
CA MET A 59 12.36 14.22 -11.88
C MET A 59 12.49 15.47 -12.76
N ARG A 60 13.72 15.83 -13.17
CA ARG A 60 13.96 16.98 -14.05
C ARG A 60 13.24 16.82 -15.40
N ASP A 61 13.33 15.64 -16.01
CA ASP A 61 12.86 15.42 -17.38
C ASP A 61 11.40 14.94 -17.42
N ILE A 62 10.97 14.12 -16.46
CA ILE A 62 9.57 13.64 -16.37
C ILE A 62 8.66 14.67 -15.69
N GLY A 63 9.21 15.53 -14.82
CA GLY A 63 8.47 16.63 -14.19
C GLY A 63 7.51 16.20 -13.07
N ALA A 64 7.68 15.02 -12.48
CA ALA A 64 6.87 14.52 -11.37
C ALA A 64 7.19 15.23 -10.02
N ALA A 65 7.25 16.57 -10.04
CA ALA A 65 7.56 17.40 -8.90
C ALA A 65 6.33 17.57 -7.98
N PRO A 66 6.48 17.42 -6.65
CA PRO A 66 5.37 17.63 -5.73
C PRO A 66 5.06 19.12 -5.56
N ASN A 67 3.77 19.46 -5.49
CA ASN A 67 3.34 20.80 -5.06
C ASN A 67 3.83 21.06 -3.61
N PRO A 68 4.41 22.25 -3.29
CA PRO A 68 4.81 22.60 -1.92
C PRO A 68 3.69 22.46 -0.88
N PHE A 69 2.46 22.86 -1.22
CA PHE A 69 1.31 22.73 -0.30
C PHE A 69 0.95 21.27 -0.05
N ALA A 70 1.02 20.41 -1.08
CA ALA A 70 0.85 18.98 -0.90
C ALA A 70 1.93 18.38 0.01
N SER A 71 3.18 18.82 -0.15
CA SER A 71 4.30 18.41 0.71
C SER A 71 4.07 18.83 2.16
N PHE A 72 3.59 20.06 2.39
CA PHE A 72 3.20 20.54 3.72
C PHE A 72 2.11 19.67 4.36
N LEU A 73 1.03 19.34 3.62
CA LEU A 73 -0.04 18.48 4.14
C LEU A 73 0.45 17.07 4.48
N LEU A 74 1.37 16.51 3.69
CA LEU A 74 1.99 15.22 3.98
C LEU A 74 2.85 15.26 5.25
N LEU A 75 3.56 16.37 5.49
CA LEU A 75 4.31 16.58 6.74
C LEU A 75 3.39 16.66 7.95
N GLN A 76 2.27 17.37 7.85
CA GLN A 76 1.25 17.42 8.92
C GLN A 76 0.70 16.02 9.24
N GLY A 77 0.47 15.20 8.22
CA GLY A 77 0.13 13.79 8.43
C GLY A 77 1.25 13.05 9.17
N LEU A 78 2.49 13.18 8.71
CA LEU A 78 3.65 12.46 9.26
C LEU A 78 3.84 12.68 10.77
N GLU A 79 3.57 13.87 11.29
CA GLU A 79 3.68 14.21 12.72
C GLU A 79 2.84 13.29 13.63
N THR A 80 1.73 12.75 13.12
CA THR A 80 0.82 11.87 13.88
C THR A 80 0.85 10.42 13.41
N LEU A 81 1.81 10.05 12.54
CA LEU A 81 1.85 8.75 11.88
C LEU A 81 1.85 7.58 12.86
N SER A 82 2.72 7.59 13.87
CA SER A 82 2.84 6.48 14.83
C SER A 82 1.55 6.25 15.61
N LEU A 83 0.91 7.32 16.09
CA LEU A 83 -0.34 7.26 16.83
C LEU A 83 -1.48 6.70 15.99
N ARG A 84 -1.62 7.19 14.75
CA ARG A 84 -2.66 6.73 13.82
C ARG A 84 -2.43 5.29 13.39
N VAL A 85 -1.20 4.92 13.03
CA VAL A 85 -0.87 3.55 12.62
C VAL A 85 -1.12 2.57 13.75
N GLN A 86 -0.72 2.88 14.99
CA GLN A 86 -0.99 2.02 16.14
C GLN A 86 -2.50 1.76 16.29
N ARG A 87 -3.32 2.82 16.25
CA ARG A 87 -4.78 2.65 16.35
C ARG A 87 -5.36 1.86 15.17
N SER A 88 -4.90 2.11 13.94
CA SER A 88 -5.38 1.39 12.77
C SER A 88 -5.01 -0.10 12.80
N VAL A 89 -3.80 -0.46 13.25
CA VAL A 89 -3.41 -1.89 13.35
C VAL A 89 -4.16 -2.59 14.49
N ASP A 90 -4.39 -1.92 15.62
CA ASP A 90 -5.17 -2.47 16.74
C ASP A 90 -6.62 -2.73 16.32
N ASN A 91 -7.25 -1.76 15.64
CA ASN A 91 -8.59 -1.90 15.09
C ASN A 91 -8.66 -3.04 14.06
N ALA A 92 -7.65 -3.16 13.19
CA ALA A 92 -7.59 -4.22 12.18
C ALA A 92 -7.52 -5.61 12.79
N LEU A 93 -6.69 -5.81 13.82
CA LEU A 93 -6.61 -7.10 14.52
C LEU A 93 -7.94 -7.43 15.22
N ALA A 94 -8.53 -6.48 15.94
CA ALA A 94 -9.80 -6.68 16.64
C ALA A 94 -10.93 -7.03 15.66
N LEU A 95 -11.00 -6.31 14.53
CA LEU A 95 -11.99 -6.56 13.49
C LEU A 95 -11.75 -7.92 12.80
N ALA A 96 -10.51 -8.28 12.50
CA ALA A 96 -10.18 -9.57 11.92
C ALA A 96 -10.61 -10.74 12.82
N GLN A 97 -10.33 -10.65 14.13
CA GLN A 97 -10.76 -11.65 15.12
C GLN A 97 -12.28 -11.71 15.26
N HIS A 98 -12.97 -10.58 15.21
CA HIS A 98 -14.43 -10.54 15.21
C HIS A 98 -15.01 -11.23 13.98
N LEU A 99 -14.48 -10.93 12.79
CA LEU A 99 -14.94 -11.50 11.53
C LEU A 99 -14.64 -13.00 11.42
N GLU A 100 -13.51 -13.47 11.96
CA GLU A 100 -13.13 -14.90 11.94
C GLU A 100 -14.16 -15.77 12.68
N ASN A 101 -14.84 -15.19 13.67
CA ASN A 101 -15.87 -15.86 14.46
C ASN A 101 -17.30 -15.57 13.98
N HIS A 102 -17.49 -14.77 12.93
CA HIS A 102 -18.81 -14.33 12.50
C HIS A 102 -19.48 -15.35 11.56
N PRO A 103 -20.71 -15.81 11.83
CA PRO A 103 -21.34 -16.92 11.10
C PRO A 103 -21.55 -16.65 9.60
N SER A 104 -21.74 -15.39 9.22
CA SER A 104 -21.90 -14.97 7.82
C SER A 104 -20.58 -14.79 7.06
N VAL A 105 -19.43 -14.95 7.71
CA VAL A 105 -18.10 -14.83 7.09
C VAL A 105 -17.59 -16.24 6.78
N ALA A 106 -17.08 -16.43 5.56
CA ALA A 106 -16.55 -17.71 5.09
C ALA A 106 -15.07 -17.87 5.42
N TRP A 107 -14.30 -16.79 5.33
CA TRP A 107 -12.86 -16.77 5.58
C TRP A 107 -12.41 -15.34 5.91
N VAL A 108 -11.29 -15.22 6.61
CA VAL A 108 -10.60 -13.94 6.88
C VAL A 108 -9.13 -14.10 6.51
N SER A 109 -8.59 -13.09 5.82
CA SER A 109 -7.18 -12.98 5.46
C SER A 109 -6.59 -11.74 6.10
N TYR A 110 -5.87 -11.95 7.21
CA TYR A 110 -5.12 -10.93 7.92
C TYR A 110 -3.88 -11.55 8.58
N PRO A 111 -2.64 -11.04 8.31
CA PRO A 111 -1.41 -11.67 8.83
C PRO A 111 -1.29 -11.68 10.36
N GLY A 112 -2.10 -10.89 11.08
CA GLY A 112 -2.15 -10.90 12.54
C GLY A 112 -2.92 -12.06 13.15
N LEU A 113 -3.74 -12.79 12.36
CA LEU A 113 -4.45 -13.98 12.82
C LEU A 113 -3.51 -15.19 12.86
N SER A 114 -3.62 -16.00 13.92
CA SER A 114 -2.81 -17.22 14.07
C SER A 114 -3.07 -18.29 13.00
N SER A 115 -4.27 -18.28 12.43
CA SER A 115 -4.71 -19.12 11.31
C SER A 115 -4.09 -18.73 9.97
N HIS A 116 -3.55 -17.51 9.84
CA HIS A 116 -3.05 -17.01 8.57
C HIS A 116 -1.71 -17.70 8.19
N PRO A 117 -1.54 -18.20 6.95
CA PRO A 117 -0.34 -18.94 6.55
C PRO A 117 0.97 -18.19 6.80
N SER A 118 0.96 -16.87 6.59
CA SER A 118 2.13 -16.01 6.79
C SER A 118 2.32 -15.50 8.22
N HIS A 119 1.50 -15.89 9.20
CA HIS A 119 1.56 -15.33 10.57
C HIS A 119 2.94 -15.46 11.21
N VAL A 120 3.56 -16.64 11.10
CA VAL A 120 4.90 -16.92 11.64
C VAL A 120 5.96 -16.02 11.01
N HIS A 121 5.89 -15.78 9.69
CA HIS A 121 6.81 -14.89 9.00
C HIS A 121 6.53 -13.41 9.35
N ALA A 122 5.25 -13.03 9.38
CA ALA A 122 4.82 -11.67 9.69
C ALA A 122 5.33 -11.24 11.07
N LYS A 123 5.27 -12.10 12.09
CA LYS A 123 5.84 -11.81 13.43
C LYS A 123 7.34 -11.54 13.43
N LYS A 124 8.09 -12.10 12.46
CA LYS A 124 9.55 -11.90 12.36
C LYS A 124 9.91 -10.54 11.78
N VAL A 125 9.07 -9.99 10.91
CA VAL A 125 9.39 -8.77 10.13
C VAL A 125 8.53 -7.55 10.50
N LEU A 126 7.35 -7.77 11.09
CA LEU A 126 6.42 -6.72 11.50
C LEU A 126 6.42 -6.60 13.03
N HIS A 127 7.10 -5.58 13.55
CA HIS A 127 7.29 -5.40 14.99
C HIS A 127 6.25 -4.48 15.65
N HIS A 128 5.46 -3.74 14.86
CA HIS A 128 4.52 -2.72 15.34
C HIS A 128 3.11 -2.92 14.77
N GLY A 129 2.64 -4.17 14.81
CA GLY A 129 1.35 -4.59 14.25
C GLY A 129 1.44 -5.10 12.81
N PHE A 130 0.34 -5.65 12.30
CA PHE A 130 0.32 -6.47 11.07
C PHE A 130 -0.26 -5.71 9.86
N GLY A 131 -0.18 -4.38 9.87
CA GLY A 131 -0.83 -3.51 8.89
C GLY A 131 -2.33 -3.34 9.17
N ALA A 132 -2.96 -2.44 8.43
CA ALA A 132 -4.35 -2.03 8.64
C ALA A 132 -5.27 -2.39 7.46
N VAL A 133 -4.89 -3.38 6.66
CA VAL A 133 -5.73 -3.91 5.58
C VAL A 133 -6.04 -5.35 5.92
N LEU A 134 -7.32 -5.70 5.87
CA LEU A 134 -7.78 -7.09 5.96
C LEU A 134 -8.74 -7.37 4.81
N SER A 135 -8.85 -8.65 4.47
CA SER A 135 -9.83 -9.14 3.50
C SER A 135 -10.65 -10.26 4.12
N PHE A 136 -11.90 -10.40 3.70
CA PHE A 136 -12.75 -11.50 4.12
C PHE A 136 -13.75 -11.87 3.03
N GLY A 137 -14.22 -13.10 3.07
CA GLY A 137 -15.28 -13.60 2.20
C GLY A 137 -16.62 -13.60 2.89
N ILE A 138 -17.65 -13.07 2.25
CA ILE A 138 -19.02 -13.12 2.78
C ILE A 138 -19.79 -14.32 2.20
N LYS A 139 -20.46 -15.08 3.07
CA LYS A 139 -21.35 -16.16 2.62
C LYS A 139 -22.56 -15.56 1.89
N GLY A 140 -23.02 -16.26 0.86
CA GLY A 140 -24.14 -15.81 0.03
C GLY A 140 -23.74 -15.15 -1.29
N GLY A 141 -22.46 -15.24 -1.67
CA GLY A 141 -21.98 -14.88 -3.01
C GLY A 141 -21.91 -13.37 -3.27
N PRO A 142 -21.76 -12.97 -4.54
CA PRO A 142 -21.51 -11.58 -4.92
C PRO A 142 -22.62 -10.62 -4.48
N ASP A 143 -23.88 -11.05 -4.52
CA ASP A 143 -25.01 -10.21 -4.10
C ASP A 143 -24.97 -9.89 -2.60
N ALA A 144 -24.52 -10.84 -1.77
CA ALA A 144 -24.31 -10.59 -0.35
C ALA A 144 -23.19 -9.57 -0.12
N GLY A 145 -22.13 -9.62 -0.92
CA GLY A 145 -21.04 -8.64 -0.90
C GLY A 145 -21.51 -7.24 -1.25
N SER A 146 -22.27 -7.09 -2.33
CA SER A 146 -22.86 -5.79 -2.73
C SER A 146 -23.78 -5.24 -1.65
N ARG A 147 -24.72 -6.06 -1.14
CA ARG A 147 -25.61 -5.64 -0.03
C ARG A 147 -24.84 -5.21 1.21
N PHE A 148 -23.78 -5.93 1.58
CA PHE A 148 -22.96 -5.57 2.73
C PHE A 148 -22.35 -4.18 2.56
N VAL A 149 -21.67 -3.95 1.43
CA VAL A 149 -21.01 -2.67 1.12
C VAL A 149 -22.01 -1.51 1.01
N GLU A 150 -23.22 -1.77 0.51
CA GLU A 150 -24.29 -0.77 0.43
C GLU A 150 -24.98 -0.51 1.79
N SER A 151 -24.91 -1.46 2.73
CA SER A 151 -25.59 -1.37 4.03
C SER A 151 -24.81 -0.63 5.12
N VAL A 152 -23.48 -0.55 4.98
CA VAL A 152 -22.63 0.11 5.98
C VAL A 152 -22.91 1.61 6.01
N LYS A 153 -23.02 2.17 7.22
CA LYS A 153 -23.30 3.61 7.41
C LYS A 153 -22.07 4.42 7.82
N LEU A 154 -21.12 3.77 8.49
CA LEU A 154 -19.88 4.39 8.97
C LEU A 154 -18.73 4.23 7.98
N ALA A 155 -18.58 3.01 7.44
CA ALA A 155 -17.52 2.72 6.49
C ALA A 155 -17.84 3.33 5.12
N SER A 156 -16.88 4.05 4.54
CA SER A 156 -17.04 4.66 3.22
C SER A 156 -16.75 3.65 2.11
N HIS A 157 -17.62 3.57 1.10
CA HIS A 157 -17.39 2.74 -0.07
C HIS A 157 -16.45 3.44 -1.07
N LEU A 158 -15.14 3.26 -0.91
CA LEU A 158 -14.10 3.91 -1.72
C LEU A 158 -12.90 2.98 -1.98
N ALA A 159 -12.17 3.24 -3.07
CA ALA A 159 -11.08 2.38 -3.52
C ALA A 159 -9.72 2.66 -2.88
N ASN A 160 -9.54 3.82 -2.21
CA ASN A 160 -8.28 4.17 -1.56
C ASN A 160 -8.04 3.38 -0.26
N VAL A 161 -6.84 3.50 0.30
CA VAL A 161 -6.45 2.90 1.59
C VAL A 161 -5.66 3.90 2.44
N GLY A 162 -5.71 3.75 3.76
CA GLY A 162 -4.89 4.51 4.70
C GLY A 162 -5.28 5.96 4.90
N ASP A 163 -6.58 6.25 4.75
CA ASP A 163 -7.26 7.41 5.37
C ASP A 163 -7.54 7.10 6.85
N ALA A 164 -7.93 8.12 7.62
CA ALA A 164 -8.34 8.02 9.01
C ALA A 164 -9.78 7.50 9.18
N LYS A 165 -10.57 7.46 8.10
CA LYS A 165 -11.93 6.90 8.10
C LYS A 165 -11.87 5.46 7.65
N THR A 166 -12.74 4.63 8.22
CA THR A 166 -12.89 3.24 7.78
C THR A 166 -13.39 3.16 6.35
N LEU A 167 -12.75 2.36 5.52
CA LEU A 167 -13.06 2.17 4.10
C LEU A 167 -13.42 0.71 3.82
N VAL A 168 -14.34 0.49 2.90
CA VAL A 168 -14.75 -0.84 2.46
C VAL A 168 -14.98 -0.88 0.96
N ILE A 169 -14.68 -2.00 0.33
CA ILE A 169 -14.95 -2.20 -1.10
C ILE A 169 -15.11 -3.67 -1.43
N SER A 170 -15.95 -3.98 -2.43
CA SER A 170 -16.02 -5.30 -3.07
C SER A 170 -15.19 -5.29 -4.36
N PRO A 171 -13.98 -5.87 -4.39
CA PRO A 171 -13.09 -5.73 -5.55
C PRO A 171 -13.68 -6.30 -6.84
N ALA A 172 -14.35 -7.45 -6.76
CA ALA A 172 -14.97 -8.14 -7.90
C ALA A 172 -16.03 -7.27 -8.61
N ALA A 173 -16.80 -6.49 -7.84
CA ALA A 173 -17.87 -5.64 -8.35
C ALA A 173 -17.40 -4.21 -8.72
N SER A 174 -16.14 -3.84 -8.41
CA SER A 174 -15.65 -2.47 -8.56
C SER A 174 -14.27 -2.41 -9.22
N THR A 175 -13.19 -2.43 -8.44
CA THR A 175 -11.80 -2.23 -8.89
C THR A 175 -11.35 -3.23 -9.95
N HIS A 176 -11.88 -4.45 -9.93
CA HIS A 176 -11.54 -5.50 -10.89
C HIS A 176 -12.70 -5.81 -11.84
N ARG A 177 -13.73 -4.96 -11.92
CA ARG A 177 -14.93 -5.22 -12.74
C ARG A 177 -14.65 -5.32 -14.24
N GLN A 178 -13.51 -4.80 -14.70
CA GLN A 178 -13.09 -4.84 -16.10
C GLN A 178 -12.47 -6.19 -16.50
N LEU A 179 -12.11 -7.01 -15.52
CA LEU A 179 -11.56 -8.35 -15.73
C LEU A 179 -12.68 -9.36 -15.93
N THR A 180 -12.38 -10.40 -16.70
CA THR A 180 -13.20 -11.62 -16.77
C THR A 180 -13.17 -12.37 -15.44
N ASP A 181 -14.11 -13.29 -15.24
CA ASP A 181 -14.18 -14.10 -14.01
C ASP A 181 -12.89 -14.91 -13.76
N GLU A 182 -12.31 -15.46 -14.82
CA GLU A 182 -11.05 -16.23 -14.76
C GLU A 182 -9.86 -15.33 -14.38
N GLU A 183 -9.81 -14.11 -14.92
CA GLU A 183 -8.78 -13.12 -14.58
C GLU A 183 -8.93 -12.61 -13.14
N GLN A 184 -10.15 -12.41 -12.67
CA GLN A 184 -10.40 -12.05 -11.26
C GLN A 184 -9.87 -13.15 -10.32
N ILE A 185 -10.21 -14.41 -10.60
CA ILE A 185 -9.77 -15.55 -9.79
C ILE A 185 -8.25 -15.69 -9.82
N SER A 186 -7.62 -15.55 -11.00
CA SER A 186 -6.16 -15.64 -11.11
C SER A 186 -5.43 -14.48 -10.40
N ALA A 187 -6.06 -13.31 -10.29
CA ALA A 187 -5.60 -12.19 -9.48
C ALA A 187 -5.89 -12.35 -7.97
N GLY A 188 -6.51 -13.45 -7.55
CA GLY A 188 -6.86 -13.72 -6.16
C GLY A 188 -8.13 -13.00 -5.68
N VAL A 189 -8.96 -12.50 -6.59
CA VAL A 189 -10.22 -11.82 -6.30
C VAL A 189 -11.39 -12.78 -6.51
N THR A 190 -11.92 -13.32 -5.42
CA THR A 190 -13.13 -14.14 -5.43
C THR A 190 -14.39 -13.26 -5.41
N LYS A 191 -15.53 -13.80 -5.87
CA LYS A 191 -16.79 -13.04 -5.95
C LYS A 191 -17.34 -12.60 -4.59
N ASP A 192 -16.98 -13.30 -3.52
CA ASP A 192 -17.35 -13.00 -2.13
C ASP A 192 -16.35 -12.07 -1.42
N HIS A 193 -15.26 -11.67 -2.09
CA HIS A 193 -14.17 -10.89 -1.50
C HIS A 193 -14.63 -9.47 -1.14
N ILE A 194 -14.46 -9.13 0.13
CA ILE A 194 -14.52 -7.77 0.65
C ILE A 194 -13.14 -7.37 1.17
N ARG A 195 -12.68 -6.17 0.80
CA ARG A 195 -11.49 -5.54 1.36
C ARG A 195 -11.92 -4.42 2.30
N GLN A 196 -11.39 -4.43 3.52
CA GLN A 196 -11.69 -3.43 4.54
C GLN A 196 -10.42 -2.85 5.16
N VAL A 197 -10.48 -1.55 5.44
CA VAL A 197 -9.43 -0.77 6.12
C VAL A 197 -10.10 -0.05 7.29
N PRO A 198 -9.96 -0.54 8.53
CA PRO A 198 -10.58 0.07 9.69
C PRO A 198 -9.92 1.39 10.12
#